data_AF-A0A6D2JWQ5-F1
#
_entry.id   AF-A0A6D2JWQ5-F1
#
_cell.length_a   1.000
_cell.length_b   1.000
_cell.length_c   1.000
_cell.angle_alpha   90.00
_cell.angle_beta   90.00
_cell.angle_gamma   90.00
#
_symmetry.space_group_name_H-M   'P 1'
#
loop_
_entity.id
_entity.type
_entity.pdbx_description
1 polymer ?
#
loop_
_entity_poly.entity_id
_entity_poly.type
_entity_poly.pdbx_seq_one_letter_code
_entity_poly.pdbx_strand_id
1 'polypeptide(L)'
;MYSTSLLGPLFDITGPRGFIDLGVTASKTVAEALSSIRKRNHNTENLQLIHNMLQTYRNRTPEDAADKPQWKASGDVYKPFFNTKTTWLQLRQEGSVLDWYKGVWFSHSTPKYSFCAWLAINRLATGDRMLSGNSNVHSSCVLCQQSLETRNHLFFNVAAAQTRGICSGLVQRSMVLSFNAKI
;
A
#
# COMPACT_ATOMS: atom_id res chain seq x y z
N MET A 1 3.81 -3.64 19.41
CA MET A 1 3.71 -2.73 20.57
C MET A 1 4.73 -1.62 20.38
N TYR A 2 4.31 -0.46 19.86
CA TYR A 2 5.23 0.62 19.49
C TYR A 2 4.68 1.94 20.02
N SER A 3 5.54 2.69 20.72
CA SER A 3 5.31 3.98 21.39
C SER A 3 5.01 3.90 22.90
N THR A 4 6.06 3.57 23.64
CA THR A 4 6.39 4.25 24.90
C THR A 4 7.91 4.47 25.04
N SER A 5 8.76 3.92 24.18
CA SER A 5 10.19 4.24 24.15
C SER A 5 10.45 5.45 23.25
N LEU A 6 11.03 6.52 23.82
CA LEU A 6 11.65 7.65 23.08
C LEU A 6 12.70 7.19 22.04
N LEU A 7 13.11 5.93 22.11
CA LEU A 7 14.19 5.34 21.34
C LEU A 7 13.70 4.57 20.11
N GLY A 8 12.38 4.46 19.91
CA GLY A 8 11.81 3.63 18.84
C GLY A 8 11.79 2.14 19.19
N PRO A 9 11.60 1.25 18.20
CA PRO A 9 11.53 -0.19 18.41
C PRO A 9 12.82 -0.74 19.01
N LEU A 10 12.69 -1.55 20.06
CA LEU A 10 13.84 -2.12 20.77
C LEU A 10 14.80 -2.86 19.84
N PHE A 11 14.24 -3.60 18.87
CA PHE A 11 15.00 -4.33 17.86
C PHE A 11 15.90 -3.43 17.01
N ASP A 12 15.44 -2.23 16.65
CA ASP A 12 16.20 -1.31 15.82
C ASP A 12 17.39 -0.71 16.60
N ILE A 13 17.26 -0.55 17.92
CA ILE A 13 18.32 0.02 18.79
C ILE A 13 19.36 -1.04 19.17
N THR A 14 18.91 -2.26 19.48
CA THR A 14 19.78 -3.29 20.06
C THR A 14 20.24 -4.34 19.06
N GLY A 15 19.61 -4.38 17.87
CA GLY A 15 19.89 -5.37 16.84
C GLY A 15 19.55 -6.81 17.25
N PRO A 16 19.99 -7.80 16.46
CA PRO A 16 19.61 -9.20 16.63
C PRO A 16 20.12 -9.85 17.93
N ARG A 17 21.21 -9.33 18.52
CA ARG A 17 21.76 -9.82 19.80
C ARG A 17 21.15 -9.13 21.03
N GLY A 18 20.37 -8.08 20.84
CA GLY A 18 19.84 -7.26 21.93
C GLY A 18 19.04 -8.02 22.98
N PHE A 19 18.26 -9.01 22.58
CA PHE A 19 17.49 -9.86 23.49
C PHE A 19 18.37 -10.63 24.47
N ILE A 20 19.55 -11.10 24.02
CA ILE A 20 20.50 -11.84 24.84
C ILE A 20 21.17 -10.88 25.83
N ASP A 21 21.63 -9.73 25.33
CA ASP A 21 22.35 -8.74 26.12
C ASP A 21 21.45 -8.15 27.22
N LEU A 22 20.18 -7.86 26.89
CA LEU A 22 19.15 -7.42 27.84
C LEU A 22 18.66 -8.52 28.79
N GLY A 23 18.87 -9.80 28.45
CA GLY A 23 18.31 -10.92 29.22
C GLY A 23 16.78 -11.04 29.12
N VAL A 24 16.21 -10.51 28.05
CA VAL A 24 14.77 -10.56 27.74
C VAL A 24 14.61 -11.40 26.47
N THR A 25 14.04 -12.60 26.61
CA THR A 25 13.77 -13.45 25.45
C THR A 25 12.74 -12.79 24.53
N ALA A 26 12.78 -13.10 23.23
CA ALA A 26 11.86 -12.50 22.25
C ALA A 26 10.37 -12.79 22.53
N SER A 27 10.07 -13.85 23.27
CA SER A 27 8.72 -14.25 23.66
C SER A 27 8.23 -13.64 24.98
N LYS A 28 9.10 -12.97 25.75
CA LYS A 28 8.70 -12.39 27.03
C LYS A 28 7.72 -11.24 26.82
N THR A 29 6.67 -11.22 27.63
CA THR A 29 5.74 -10.07 27.65
C THR A 29 6.41 -8.86 28.29
N VAL A 30 5.88 -7.65 28.04
CA VAL A 30 6.39 -6.43 28.67
C VAL A 30 6.24 -6.51 30.21
N ALA A 31 5.14 -7.07 30.70
CA ALA A 31 4.91 -7.27 32.14
C ALA A 31 5.97 -8.21 32.76
N GLU A 32 6.26 -9.34 32.12
CA GLU A 32 7.31 -10.26 32.54
C GLU A 32 8.71 -9.65 32.45
N ALA A 33 8.96 -8.86 31.41
CA ALA A 33 10.22 -8.14 31.26
C ALA A 33 10.39 -7.14 32.41
N LEU A 34 9.37 -6.34 32.72
CA LEU A 34 9.40 -5.38 33.83
C LEU A 34 9.60 -6.07 35.19
N SER A 35 8.95 -7.21 35.44
CA SER A 35 9.04 -7.93 36.72
C SER A 35 10.38 -8.64 36.91
N SER A 36 10.92 -9.23 35.85
CA SER A 36 12.13 -10.08 35.89
C SER A 36 13.43 -9.38 35.48
N ILE A 37 13.39 -8.08 35.17
CA ILE A 37 14.61 -7.35 34.76
C ILE A 37 15.61 -7.29 35.91
N ARG A 38 16.78 -7.92 35.72
CA ARG A 38 17.88 -7.89 36.67
C ARG A 38 18.81 -6.74 36.32
N LYS A 39 19.30 -6.00 37.32
CA LYS A 39 20.34 -4.99 37.13
C LYS A 39 21.61 -5.71 36.62
N ARG A 40 21.90 -5.57 35.34
CA ARG A 40 23.17 -5.97 34.74
C ARG A 40 24.00 -4.72 34.55
N ASN A 41 25.30 -4.82 34.83
CA ASN A 41 26.23 -3.79 34.43
C ASN A 41 26.46 -3.93 32.92
N HIS A 42 25.63 -3.22 32.15
CA HIS A 42 25.81 -3.11 30.72
C HIS A 42 26.95 -2.12 30.46
N ASN A 43 27.92 -2.50 29.62
CA ASN A 43 29.01 -1.60 29.22
C ASN A 43 28.60 -0.64 28.10
N THR A 44 27.48 -0.90 27.43
CA THR A 44 26.99 -0.08 26.32
C THR A 44 25.90 0.89 26.77
N GLU A 45 25.99 2.12 26.28
CA GLU A 45 25.11 3.24 26.65
C GLU A 45 23.64 2.97 26.30
N ASN A 46 23.37 2.41 25.11
CA ASN A 46 22.02 2.08 24.67
C ASN A 46 21.31 1.10 25.63
N LEU A 47 22.02 0.07 26.10
CA LEU A 47 21.47 -0.91 27.03
C LEU A 47 21.28 -0.34 28.44
N GLN A 48 22.19 0.53 28.90
CA GLN A 48 22.01 1.25 30.15
C GLN A 48 20.77 2.15 30.11
N LEU A 49 20.57 2.86 29.00
CA LEU A 49 19.43 3.75 28.80
C LEU A 49 18.12 2.96 28.78
N ILE A 50 18.05 1.85 28.01
CA ILE A 50 16.89 0.95 28.00
C ILE A 50 16.58 0.43 29.40
N HIS A 51 17.61 0.01 30.15
CA HIS A 51 17.45 -0.49 31.51
C HIS A 51 16.85 0.57 32.45
N ASN A 52 17.38 1.79 32.42
CA ASN A 52 16.89 2.91 33.23
C ASN A 52 15.44 3.29 32.88
N MET A 53 15.08 3.24 31.59
CA MET A 53 13.71 3.49 31.14
C MET A 53 12.76 2.41 31.66
N LEU A 54 13.12 1.13 31.54
CA LEU A 54 12.29 0.02 32.05
C LEU A 54 12.12 0.08 33.56
N GLN A 55 13.16 0.45 34.32
CA GLN A 55 13.04 0.70 35.77
C GLN A 55 12.10 1.87 36.08
N THR A 56 12.19 2.96 35.33
CA THR A 56 11.32 4.12 35.48
C THR A 56 9.85 3.74 35.23
N TYR A 57 9.60 2.94 34.18
CA TYR A 57 8.26 2.41 33.91
C TYR A 57 7.77 1.50 35.01
N ARG A 58 8.59 0.55 35.49
CA ARG A 58 8.24 -0.33 36.60
C ARG A 58 7.76 0.46 37.84
N ASN A 59 8.46 1.54 38.18
CA ASN A 59 8.12 2.35 39.36
C ASN A 59 6.87 3.22 39.17
N ARG A 60 6.50 3.55 37.92
CA ARG A 60 5.33 4.39 37.60
C ARG A 60 4.06 3.60 37.35
N THR A 61 4.18 2.31 37.06
CA THR A 61 3.04 1.47 36.69
C THR A 61 2.44 0.87 37.97
N PRO A 62 1.19 1.18 38.34
CA PRO A 62 0.49 0.47 39.40
C PRO A 62 0.38 -1.02 39.03
N GLU A 63 0.56 -1.92 39.99
CA GLU A 63 0.52 -3.37 39.74
C GLU A 63 -0.81 -3.85 39.12
N ASP A 64 -1.91 -3.11 39.37
CA ASP A 64 -3.27 -3.43 38.89
C ASP A 64 -3.77 -2.55 37.72
N ALA A 65 -2.89 -1.80 37.06
CA ALA A 65 -3.31 -0.98 35.92
C ALA A 65 -3.60 -1.86 34.70
N ALA A 66 -4.87 -1.95 34.30
CA ALA A 66 -5.26 -2.68 33.10
C ALA A 66 -4.71 -2.01 31.82
N ASP A 67 -4.19 -2.83 30.90
CA ASP A 67 -3.74 -2.38 29.58
C ASP A 67 -4.88 -1.73 28.80
N LYS A 68 -4.64 -0.53 28.27
CA LYS A 68 -5.60 0.19 27.43
C LYS A 68 -5.14 0.15 25.97
N PRO A 69 -5.83 -0.61 25.09
CA PRO A 69 -5.47 -0.63 23.69
C PRO A 69 -5.69 0.75 23.08
N GLN A 70 -4.71 1.24 22.31
CA GLN A 70 -4.82 2.49 21.58
C GLN A 70 -4.48 2.30 20.11
N TRP A 71 -5.21 2.99 19.26
CA TRP A 71 -5.00 3.06 17.82
C TRP A 71 -4.05 4.21 17.47
N LYS A 72 -3.07 3.92 16.62
CA LYS A 72 -2.20 4.95 16.04
C LYS A 72 -3.03 5.81 15.08
N ALA A 73 -3.12 7.12 15.33
CA ALA A 73 -3.94 8.03 14.55
C ALA A 73 -3.14 8.81 13.49
N SER A 74 -1.96 9.31 13.85
CA SER A 74 -1.02 9.96 12.92
C SER A 74 0.30 10.21 13.65
N GLY A 75 1.44 9.92 13.01
CA GLY A 75 2.74 10.02 13.68
C GLY A 75 2.74 9.28 15.02
N ASP A 76 3.21 9.90 16.09
CA ASP A 76 3.21 9.33 17.45
C ASP A 76 1.95 9.65 18.28
N VAL A 77 0.83 9.98 17.64
CA VAL A 77 -0.44 10.25 18.32
C VAL A 77 -1.29 8.98 18.39
N TYR A 78 -1.71 8.62 19.60
CA TYR A 78 -2.50 7.42 19.90
C TYR A 78 -3.87 7.80 20.47
N LYS A 79 -4.93 7.11 20.04
CA LYS A 79 -6.32 7.37 20.42
C LYS A 79 -7.04 6.09 20.84
N PRO A 80 -8.03 6.16 21.75
CA PRO A 80 -8.76 4.98 22.20
C PRO A 80 -9.77 4.45 21.18
N PHE A 81 -10.07 5.21 20.11
CA PHE A 81 -11.05 4.83 19.09
C PHE A 81 -10.41 4.62 17.72
N PHE A 82 -11.00 3.72 16.95
CA PHE A 82 -10.60 3.44 15.58
C PHE A 82 -11.14 4.52 14.63
N ASN A 83 -10.33 4.92 13.66
CA ASN A 83 -10.78 5.79 12.57
C ASN A 83 -10.30 5.24 11.23
N THR A 84 -11.25 4.75 10.45
CA THR A 84 -10.99 4.09 9.16
C THR A 84 -10.20 4.97 8.21
N LYS A 85 -10.50 6.28 8.15
CA LYS A 85 -9.81 7.21 7.25
C LYS A 85 -8.34 7.36 7.65
N THR A 86 -8.05 7.64 8.93
CA THR A 86 -6.67 7.83 9.38
C THR A 86 -5.86 6.55 9.29
N THR A 87 -6.47 5.41 9.61
CA THR A 87 -5.80 4.11 9.48
C THR A 87 -5.52 3.79 8.02
N TRP A 88 -6.49 4.01 7.11
CA TRP A 88 -6.28 3.82 5.67
C TRP A 88 -5.15 4.69 5.12
N LEU A 89 -5.08 5.95 5.54
CA LEU A 89 -4.01 6.87 5.15
C LEU A 89 -2.63 6.41 5.65
N GLN A 90 -2.54 5.76 6.82
CA GLN A 90 -1.29 5.21 7.34
C GLN A 90 -0.87 3.91 6.64
N LEU A 91 -1.83 3.08 6.23
CA LEU A 91 -1.55 1.80 5.57
C LEU A 91 -1.19 1.96 4.09
N ARG A 92 -1.77 2.97 3.42
CA ARG A 92 -1.49 3.20 2.01
C ARG A 92 -0.12 3.86 1.83
N GLN A 93 0.61 3.45 0.81
CA GLN A 93 1.67 4.29 0.26
C GLN A 93 1.03 5.34 -0.65
N GLU A 94 1.32 6.61 -0.42
CA GLU A 94 0.85 7.67 -1.31
C GLU A 94 1.58 7.58 -2.65
N GLY A 95 0.85 7.18 -3.69
CA GLY A 95 1.32 7.26 -5.07
C GLY A 95 1.25 8.69 -5.60
N SER A 96 1.97 8.96 -6.69
CA SER A 96 1.83 10.22 -7.40
C SER A 96 0.41 10.39 -7.93
N VAL A 97 -0.11 11.61 -7.83
CA VAL A 97 -1.39 11.95 -8.45
C VAL A 97 -1.18 11.97 -9.96
N LEU A 98 -1.89 11.11 -10.68
CA LEU A 98 -1.73 10.96 -12.14
C LEU A 98 -2.74 11.83 -12.88
N ASP A 99 -2.31 12.76 -13.73
CA ASP A 99 -3.17 13.76 -14.39
C ASP A 99 -4.46 13.21 -15.03
N TRP A 100 -4.40 11.99 -15.58
CA TRP A 100 -5.54 11.34 -16.22
C TRP A 100 -6.65 10.90 -15.25
N TYR A 101 -6.42 10.89 -13.92
CA TYR A 101 -7.38 10.38 -12.95
C TYR A 101 -8.73 11.10 -13.04
N LYS A 102 -8.72 12.42 -13.29
CA LYS A 102 -9.94 13.23 -13.41
C LYS A 102 -10.77 12.88 -14.65
N GLY A 103 -10.13 12.43 -15.72
CA GLY A 103 -10.82 11.99 -16.93
C GLY A 103 -11.52 10.64 -16.77
N VAL A 104 -11.06 9.83 -15.83
CA VAL A 104 -11.61 8.49 -15.56
C VAL A 104 -12.61 8.51 -14.41
N TRP A 105 -12.27 9.22 -13.33
CA TRP A 105 -13.00 9.27 -12.07
C TRP A 105 -13.49 10.69 -11.81
N PHE A 106 -14.61 11.07 -12.44
CA PHE A 106 -15.28 12.36 -12.24
C PHE A 106 -16.66 12.18 -11.60
N SER A 107 -17.22 13.27 -11.09
CA SER A 107 -18.54 13.23 -10.46
C SER A 107 -19.59 12.80 -11.48
N HIS A 108 -20.45 11.84 -11.10
CA HIS A 108 -21.46 11.23 -11.97
C HIS A 108 -20.90 10.34 -13.11
N SER A 109 -19.62 9.94 -13.05
CA SER A 109 -19.12 8.95 -14.00
C SER A 109 -19.80 7.60 -13.78
N THR A 110 -20.18 6.91 -14.88
CA THR A 110 -20.74 5.56 -14.76
C THR A 110 -19.62 4.60 -14.36
N PRO A 111 -19.74 3.88 -13.22
CA PRO A 111 -18.66 3.04 -12.71
C PRO A 111 -18.14 2.01 -13.71
N LYS A 112 -19.03 1.44 -14.52
CA LYS A 112 -18.69 0.49 -15.60
C LYS A 112 -17.71 1.11 -16.60
N TYR A 113 -18.00 2.31 -17.10
CA TYR A 113 -17.15 2.96 -18.11
C TYR A 113 -15.85 3.48 -17.52
N SER A 114 -15.88 4.03 -16.29
CA SER A 114 -14.67 4.43 -15.56
C SER A 114 -13.73 3.24 -15.34
N PHE A 115 -14.28 2.09 -14.96
CA PHE A 115 -13.48 0.88 -14.77
C PHE A 115 -12.87 0.39 -16.09
N CYS A 116 -13.65 0.34 -17.18
CA CYS A 116 -13.13 -0.01 -18.50
C CYS A 116 -12.03 0.95 -18.98
N ALA A 117 -12.22 2.26 -18.80
CA ALA A 117 -11.23 3.27 -19.17
C ALA A 117 -9.95 3.14 -18.32
N TRP A 118 -10.08 2.92 -17.02
CA TRP A 118 -8.93 2.67 -16.15
C TRP A 118 -8.12 1.43 -16.56
N LEU A 119 -8.81 0.33 -16.91
CA LEU A 119 -8.16 -0.87 -17.43
C LEU A 119 -7.43 -0.61 -18.73
N ALA A 120 -8.07 0.07 -19.68
CA ALA A 120 -7.45 0.44 -20.96
C ALA A 120 -6.18 1.29 -20.77
N ILE A 121 -6.19 2.18 -19.79
CA ILE A 121 -5.07 3.08 -19.51
C ILE A 121 -3.92 2.37 -18.77
N ASN A 122 -4.22 1.49 -17.81
CA ASN A 122 -3.21 0.99 -16.86
C ASN A 122 -2.94 -0.51 -16.89
N ARG A 123 -3.90 -1.33 -17.32
CA ARG A 123 -3.83 -2.80 -17.15
C ARG A 123 -4.03 -3.58 -18.45
N LEU A 124 -4.09 -2.90 -19.60
CA LEU A 124 -4.11 -3.59 -20.88
C LEU A 124 -2.79 -4.35 -21.06
N ALA A 125 -2.90 -5.64 -21.37
CA ALA A 125 -1.75 -6.50 -21.68
C ALA A 125 -1.23 -6.18 -23.08
N THR A 126 -0.59 -5.03 -23.22
CA THR A 126 0.01 -4.57 -24.46
C THR A 126 1.33 -5.32 -24.72
N GLY A 127 1.73 -5.41 -25.99
CA GLY A 127 2.94 -6.13 -26.40
C GLY A 127 4.22 -5.64 -25.70
N ASP A 128 4.34 -4.34 -25.44
CA ASP A 128 5.42 -3.76 -24.63
C ASP A 128 5.48 -4.32 -23.20
N ARG A 129 4.32 -4.54 -22.56
CA ARG A 129 4.22 -5.15 -21.23
C ARG A 129 4.50 -6.64 -21.27
N MET A 130 4.06 -7.34 -22.31
CA MET A 130 4.33 -8.77 -22.46
C MET A 130 5.83 -9.05 -22.62
N LEU A 131 6.57 -8.19 -23.34
CA LEU A 131 8.02 -8.29 -23.45
C LEU A 131 8.76 -8.15 -22.12
N SER A 132 8.20 -7.41 -21.15
CA SER A 132 8.86 -7.20 -19.85
C SER A 132 8.97 -8.48 -19.02
N GLY A 133 8.10 -9.46 -19.25
CA GLY A 133 8.09 -10.75 -18.54
C GLY A 133 8.52 -11.94 -19.39
N ASN A 134 8.58 -11.79 -20.71
CA ASN A 134 8.97 -12.85 -21.63
C ASN A 134 9.48 -12.27 -22.96
N SER A 135 10.79 -12.44 -23.22
CA SER A 135 11.47 -11.91 -24.41
C SER A 135 11.11 -12.63 -25.71
N ASN A 136 10.43 -13.78 -25.65
CA ASN A 136 10.09 -14.60 -26.83
C ASN A 136 8.64 -14.38 -27.30
N VAL A 137 8.03 -13.25 -26.93
CA VAL A 137 6.65 -12.92 -27.32
C VAL A 137 6.64 -12.05 -28.57
N HIS A 138 5.79 -12.42 -29.53
CA HIS A 138 5.47 -11.57 -30.66
C HIS A 138 4.64 -10.36 -30.19
N SER A 139 5.28 -9.19 -30.16
CA SER A 139 4.76 -7.97 -29.52
C SER A 139 4.31 -6.91 -30.51
N SER A 140 4.29 -7.20 -31.82
CA SER A 140 3.78 -6.27 -32.81
C SER A 140 2.27 -6.10 -32.68
N CYS A 141 1.79 -4.90 -33.00
CA CYS A 141 0.39 -4.53 -32.90
C CYS A 141 -0.49 -5.40 -33.80
N VAL A 142 -1.51 -6.02 -33.23
CA VAL A 142 -2.47 -6.85 -33.98
C VAL A 142 -3.19 -6.08 -35.10
N LEU A 143 -3.34 -4.76 -34.97
CA LEU A 143 -4.10 -3.94 -35.92
C LEU A 143 -3.30 -3.55 -37.17
N CYS A 144 -2.03 -3.14 -37.00
CA CYS A 144 -1.19 -2.69 -38.11
C CYS A 144 -0.07 -3.68 -38.47
N GLN A 145 0.25 -4.62 -37.59
CA GLN A 145 1.34 -5.60 -37.69
C GLN A 145 2.74 -5.02 -37.95
N GLN A 146 2.91 -3.70 -37.79
CA GLN A 146 4.14 -2.99 -38.17
C GLN A 146 4.96 -2.50 -36.98
N SER A 147 4.30 -2.03 -35.91
CA SER A 147 4.99 -1.43 -34.77
C SER A 147 4.66 -2.14 -33.46
N LEU A 148 5.50 -1.94 -32.43
CA LEU A 148 5.30 -2.50 -31.10
C LEU A 148 3.92 -2.09 -30.56
N GLU A 149 3.17 -3.08 -30.08
CA GLU A 149 1.88 -2.82 -29.44
C GLU A 149 2.10 -2.11 -28.11
N THR A 150 1.90 -0.80 -28.11
CA THR A 150 1.88 0.03 -26.92
C THR A 150 0.49 0.62 -26.74
N ARG A 151 0.15 1.03 -25.52
CA ARG A 151 -1.09 1.77 -25.24
C ARG A 151 -1.23 2.97 -26.17
N ASN A 152 -0.18 3.78 -26.29
CA ASN A 152 -0.24 4.98 -27.12
C ASN A 152 -0.41 4.64 -28.60
N HIS A 153 0.21 3.55 -29.05
CA HIS A 153 0.02 3.08 -30.41
C HIS A 153 -1.44 2.68 -30.67
N LEU A 154 -2.04 1.85 -29.81
CA LEU A 154 -3.43 1.40 -29.95
C LEU A 154 -4.46 2.53 -29.95
N PHE A 155 -4.29 3.54 -29.09
CA PHE A 155 -5.29 4.59 -28.89
C PHE A 155 -5.03 5.90 -29.65
N PHE A 156 -3.77 6.22 -29.98
CA PHE A 156 -3.40 7.53 -30.52
C PHE A 156 -2.60 7.49 -31.84
N ASN A 157 -1.88 6.40 -32.15
CA ASN A 157 -1.02 6.37 -33.36
C ASN A 157 -1.49 5.41 -34.46
N VAL A 158 -2.35 4.43 -34.16
CA VAL A 158 -3.00 3.64 -35.22
C VAL A 158 -3.94 4.57 -35.97
N ALA A 159 -3.66 4.78 -37.26
CA ALA A 159 -4.47 5.62 -38.12
C ALA A 159 -5.95 5.24 -38.01
N ALA A 160 -6.82 6.23 -37.79
CA ALA A 160 -8.27 6.07 -37.63
C ALA A 160 -8.96 5.28 -38.77
N ALA A 161 -8.27 5.04 -39.89
CA ALA A 161 -8.73 4.20 -40.98
C ALA A 161 -8.86 2.71 -40.60
N GLN A 162 -7.96 2.17 -39.77
CA GLN A 162 -7.97 0.74 -39.40
C GLN A 162 -9.06 0.41 -38.37
N THR A 163 -9.32 1.33 -37.43
CA THR A 163 -10.34 1.18 -36.38
C THR A 163 -11.76 1.39 -36.91
N ARG A 164 -11.96 2.22 -37.94
CA ARG A 164 -13.28 2.41 -38.58
C ARG A 164 -13.85 1.11 -39.15
N GLY A 165 -13.03 0.25 -39.76
CA GLY A 165 -13.49 -1.04 -40.31
C GLY A 165 -13.91 -2.07 -39.24
N ILE A 166 -13.27 -2.02 -38.07
CA ILE A 166 -13.61 -2.92 -36.94
C ILE A 166 -14.85 -2.40 -36.21
N CYS A 167 -14.95 -1.08 -35.99
CA CYS A 167 -16.12 -0.47 -35.36
C CYS A 167 -17.37 -0.59 -36.25
N SER A 168 -17.28 -0.48 -37.58
CA SER A 168 -18.43 -0.70 -38.45
C SER A 168 -18.94 -2.16 -38.39
N GLY A 169 -18.05 -3.14 -38.30
CA GLY A 169 -18.40 -4.55 -38.17
C GLY A 169 -18.99 -4.93 -36.81
N LEU A 170 -18.52 -4.30 -35.72
CA LEU A 170 -19.05 -4.51 -34.37
C LEU A 170 -20.37 -3.77 -34.12
N VAL A 171 -20.55 -2.58 -34.70
CA VAL A 171 -21.80 -1.80 -34.58
C VAL A 171 -22.92 -2.48 -35.38
N GLN A 172 -22.64 -3.08 -36.55
CA GLN A 172 -23.66 -3.86 -37.28
C GLN A 172 -24.15 -5.10 -36.53
N ARG A 173 -23.34 -5.71 -35.65
CA ARG A 173 -23.71 -6.92 -34.89
C ARG A 173 -24.27 -6.65 -33.49
N SER A 174 -24.15 -5.44 -32.96
CA SER A 174 -24.58 -5.11 -31.59
C SER A 174 -25.69 -4.06 -31.50
N MET A 175 -26.09 -3.44 -32.61
CA MET A 175 -27.19 -2.46 -32.63
C MET A 175 -28.56 -3.10 -32.90
N VAL A 176 -28.85 -4.21 -32.23
CA VAL A 176 -30.23 -4.68 -32.00
C VAL A 176 -30.46 -4.76 -30.49
N LEU A 177 -30.14 -3.69 -29.76
CA LEU A 177 -30.72 -3.44 -28.44
C LEU A 177 -30.99 -1.93 -28.31
N SER A 178 -32.18 -1.57 -28.82
CA SER A 178 -33.07 -0.51 -28.36
C SER A 178 -32.46 0.57 -27.46
N PHE A 179 -31.91 1.62 -28.06
CA PHE A 179 -31.94 2.96 -27.45
C PHE A 179 -33.10 3.73 -28.09
N ASN A 180 -34.30 3.48 -27.57
CA ASN A 180 -35.46 4.33 -27.82
C ASN A 180 -35.67 5.23 -26.59
N ALA A 181 -35.41 6.51 -26.82
CA ALA A 181 -35.88 7.74 -26.15
C ALA A 181 -36.50 7.70 -24.74
N LYS A 182 -36.07 8.66 -23.90
CA LYS A 182 -36.83 9.91 -23.64
C LYS A 182 -35.99 10.92 -22.84
N ILE A 183 -35.60 12.01 -23.51
CA ILE A 183 -35.61 13.37 -22.93
C ILE A 183 -36.92 13.98 -23.41
#